data_AF-H0FT16-F1
#
_entry.id   AF-H0FT16-F1
#
_cell.length_a   1.000
_cell.length_b   1.000
_cell.length_c   1.000
_cell.angle_alpha   90.00
_cell.angle_beta   90.00
_cell.angle_gamma   90.00
#
_symmetry.space_group_name_H-M   'P 1'
#
loop_
_entity.id
_entity.type
_entity.pdbx_description
1 polymer ?
#
loop_
_entity_poly.entity_id
_entity_poly.type
_entity_poly.pdbx_seq_one_letter_code
_entity_poly.pdbx_strand_id
1 'polypeptide(L)'
;MDLNICADQDYRAADAELNKTYRLAVAAMQATDKELGDIDAAYAGALEALKKAQRAWIGYRDGQCELAGFEARGGSMEPMLVSGCLAELTRKRTAELKELMESAEN
;
A
#
# COMPACT_ATOMS: atom_id res chain seq x y z
N MET A 1 -1.45 -28.18 -6.19
CA MET A 1 -1.63 -26.91 -5.44
C MET A 1 -2.62 -26.08 -6.23
N ASP A 2 -3.71 -25.62 -5.61
CA ASP A 2 -4.78 -24.86 -6.28
C ASP A 2 -4.28 -23.45 -6.64
N LEU A 3 -4.56 -23.00 -7.86
CA LEU A 3 -4.13 -21.68 -8.35
C LEU A 3 -4.70 -20.53 -7.50
N ASN A 4 -5.90 -20.69 -6.95
CA ASN A 4 -6.47 -19.71 -6.02
C ASN A 4 -5.65 -19.60 -4.72
N ILE A 5 -5.15 -20.73 -4.21
CA ILE A 5 -4.33 -20.77 -2.99
C ILE A 5 -2.97 -20.11 -3.24
N CYS A 6 -2.33 -20.38 -4.38
CA CYS A 6 -1.08 -19.72 -4.74
C CYS A 6 -1.25 -18.19 -4.82
N ALA A 7 -2.34 -17.72 -5.44
CA ALA A 7 -2.61 -16.29 -5.57
C ALA A 7 -2.87 -15.60 -4.23
N ASP A 8 -3.63 -16.24 -3.32
CA ASP A 8 -3.83 -15.73 -1.96
C ASP A 8 -2.51 -15.67 -1.17
N GLN A 9 -1.66 -16.69 -1.29
CA GLN A 9 -0.34 -16.71 -0.64
C GLN A 9 0.58 -15.60 -1.16
N ASP A 10 0.59 -15.34 -2.47
CA ASP A 10 1.36 -14.24 -3.05
C ASP A 10 0.84 -12.88 -2.54
N TYR A 11 -0.48 -12.69 -2.48
CA TYR A 11 -1.06 -11.49 -1.89
C TYR A 11 -0.65 -11.30 -0.43
N ARG A 12 -0.74 -12.34 0.41
CA ARG A 12 -0.33 -12.27 1.82
C ARG A 12 1.15 -11.89 1.98
N ALA A 13 2.01 -12.41 1.12
CA ALA A 13 3.43 -12.06 1.13
C ALA A 13 3.64 -10.58 0.76
N ALA A 14 2.95 -10.10 -0.28
CA ALA A 14 2.98 -8.70 -0.67
C ALA A 14 2.45 -7.78 0.45
N ASP A 15 1.35 -8.15 1.11
CA ASP A 15 0.74 -7.36 2.19
C ASP A 15 1.63 -7.31 3.43
N ALA A 16 2.30 -8.40 3.78
CA ALA A 16 3.27 -8.42 4.87
C ALA A 16 4.42 -7.43 4.64
N GLU A 17 4.96 -7.40 3.41
CA GLU A 17 6.01 -6.44 3.04
C GLU A 17 5.49 -5.00 3.04
N LEU A 18 4.29 -4.74 2.50
CA LEU A 18 3.67 -3.41 2.54
C LEU A 18 3.53 -2.90 3.98
N ASN A 19 3.01 -3.74 4.88
CA ASN A 19 2.85 -3.36 6.29
C ASN A 19 4.18 -3.06 6.98
N LYS A 20 5.24 -3.81 6.64
CA LYS A 20 6.59 -3.53 7.11
C LYS A 20 7.09 -2.18 6.59
N THR A 21 7.00 -1.95 5.29
CA THR A 21 7.44 -0.70 4.65
C THR A 21 6.63 0.51 5.14
N TYR A 22 5.33 0.36 5.34
CA TYR A 22 4.47 1.44 5.85
C TYR A 22 4.89 1.90 7.25
N ARG A 23 5.32 0.98 8.14
CA ARG A 23 5.84 1.36 9.47
C ARG A 23 7.13 2.18 9.37
N LEU A 24 8.00 1.86 8.41
CA LEU A 24 9.21 2.65 8.14
C LEU A 24 8.83 4.03 7.60
N ALA A 25 7.90 4.11 6.67
CA ALA A 25 7.42 5.38 6.12
C ALA A 25 6.77 6.26 7.19
N VAL A 26 6.00 5.68 8.12
CA VAL A 26 5.46 6.39 9.29
C VAL A 26 6.56 7.00 10.14
N ALA A 27 7.62 6.23 10.45
CA ALA A 27 8.74 6.72 11.25
C ALA A 27 9.50 7.84 10.52
N ALA A 28 9.72 7.71 9.21
CA ALA A 28 10.34 8.74 8.39
C ALA A 28 9.52 10.04 8.41
N MET A 29 8.21 9.98 8.16
CA MET A 29 7.35 11.16 8.17
C MET A 29 7.22 11.80 9.56
N GLN A 30 7.32 11.02 10.65
CA GLN A 30 7.41 11.55 12.00
C GLN A 30 8.70 12.36 12.23
N ALA A 31 9.83 11.89 11.68
CA ALA A 31 11.08 12.63 11.73
C ALA A 31 10.97 13.94 10.93
N THR A 32 10.44 13.88 9.71
CA THR A 32 10.18 15.07 8.88
C THR A 32 9.27 16.08 9.60
N ASP A 33 8.18 15.63 10.22
CA ASP A 33 7.27 16.52 10.96
C ASP A 33 7.97 17.21 12.13
N LYS A 34 8.87 16.52 12.82
CA LYS A 34 9.65 17.09 13.91
C LYS A 34 10.63 18.13 13.38
N GLU A 35 11.42 17.80 12.37
CA GLU A 35 12.44 18.69 11.79
C GLU A 35 11.83 19.97 11.22
N LEU A 36 10.74 19.84 10.46
CA LEU A 36 10.03 21.00 9.91
C LEU A 36 9.29 21.79 10.99
N GLY A 37 8.73 21.10 12.00
CA GLY A 37 8.04 21.74 13.12
C GLY A 37 8.96 22.56 14.02
N ASP A 38 10.23 22.17 14.15
CA ASP A 38 11.25 22.95 14.86
C ASP A 38 11.58 24.29 14.13
N ILE A 39 11.32 24.38 12.82
CA ILE A 39 11.45 25.61 12.03
C ILE A 39 10.19 26.47 12.16
N ASP A 40 9.03 25.88 11.86
CA ASP A 40 7.70 26.49 12.03
C ASP A 40 6.65 25.38 12.13
N ALA A 41 5.78 25.45 13.14
CA ALA A 41 4.71 24.49 13.34
C ALA A 41 3.77 24.35 12.13
N ALA A 42 3.67 25.38 11.27
CA ALA A 42 2.88 25.35 10.04
C ALA A 42 3.43 24.42 8.96
N TYR A 43 4.69 23.98 9.06
CA TYR A 43 5.32 23.07 8.09
C TYR A 43 5.19 21.59 8.45
N ALA A 44 4.74 21.25 9.66
CA ALA A 44 4.42 19.88 10.04
C ALA A 44 3.09 19.41 9.40
N GLY A 45 2.98 18.12 9.12
CA GLY A 45 1.77 17.47 8.57
C GLY A 45 2.01 16.29 7.64
N ALA A 46 3.27 15.91 7.41
CA ALA A 46 3.67 14.80 6.55
C ALA A 46 3.09 13.46 7.01
N LEU A 47 3.08 13.16 8.32
CA LEU A 47 2.51 11.91 8.83
C LEU A 47 1.01 11.82 8.55
N GLU A 48 0.27 12.90 8.79
CA GLU A 48 -1.17 12.92 8.57
C GLU A 48 -1.52 12.85 7.08
N ALA A 49 -0.71 13.49 6.23
CA ALA A 49 -0.81 13.34 4.78
C ALA A 49 -0.57 11.89 4.33
N LEU A 50 0.47 11.22 4.83
CA LEU A 50 0.76 9.81 4.55
C LEU A 50 -0.40 8.90 4.97
N LYS A 51 -0.92 9.05 6.19
CA LYS A 51 -2.05 8.26 6.69
C LYS A 51 -3.30 8.47 5.84
N LYS A 52 -3.58 9.71 5.43
CA LYS A 52 -4.71 10.04 4.55
C LYS A 52 -4.56 9.37 3.19
N ALA A 53 -3.37 9.46 2.59
CA ALA A 53 -3.07 8.82 1.31
C ALA A 53 -3.21 7.29 1.40
N GLN A 54 -2.68 6.66 2.46
CA GLN A 54 -2.75 5.21 2.64
C GLN A 54 -4.20 4.72 2.78
N ARG A 55 -5.06 5.43 3.53
CA ARG A 55 -6.49 5.08 3.65
C ARG A 55 -7.22 5.20 2.33
N ALA A 56 -6.97 6.26 1.58
CA ALA A 56 -7.57 6.43 0.25
C ALA A 56 -7.10 5.35 -0.73
N TRP A 57 -5.82 4.98 -0.66
CA TRP A 57 -5.26 3.90 -1.47
C TRP A 57 -5.91 2.54 -1.17
N ILE A 58 -6.23 2.21 0.08
CA ILE A 58 -6.95 0.97 0.41
C ILE A 58 -8.30 0.94 -0.30
N GLY A 59 -9.07 2.03 -0.23
CA GLY A 59 -10.37 2.12 -0.93
C GLY A 59 -10.24 1.98 -2.44
N TYR A 60 -9.21 2.59 -3.04
CA TYR A 60 -8.90 2.39 -4.46
C TYR A 60 -8.56 0.93 -4.76
N ARG A 61 -7.61 0.33 -4.03
CA ARG A 61 -7.16 -1.05 -4.23
C ARG A 61 -8.34 -2.01 -4.20
N ASP A 62 -9.15 -1.93 -3.15
CA ASP A 62 -10.24 -2.87 -2.94
C ASP A 62 -11.29 -2.74 -4.06
N GLY A 63 -11.65 -1.52 -4.46
CA GLY A 63 -12.58 -1.29 -5.57
C GLY A 63 -12.02 -1.73 -6.93
N GLN A 64 -10.74 -1.49 -7.21
CA GLN A 64 -10.11 -1.94 -8.46
C GLN A 64 -10.01 -3.46 -8.53
N CYS A 65 -9.71 -4.13 -7.41
CA CYS A 65 -9.56 -5.58 -7.40
C CYS A 65 -10.90 -6.31 -7.36
N GLU A 66 -11.95 -5.69 -6.80
CA GLU A 66 -13.32 -6.15 -7.04
C GLU A 66 -13.63 -6.08 -8.54
N LEU A 67 -13.36 -4.94 -9.20
CA LEU A 67 -13.58 -4.78 -10.65
C LEU A 67 -12.80 -5.81 -11.48
N ALA A 68 -11.55 -6.12 -11.12
CA ALA A 68 -10.76 -7.15 -11.81
C ALA A 68 -11.42 -8.54 -11.75
N GLY A 69 -12.09 -8.87 -10.64
CA GLY A 69 -12.83 -10.11 -10.49
C GLY A 69 -14.02 -10.27 -11.44
N PHE A 70 -14.56 -9.16 -11.98
CA PHE A 70 -15.72 -9.22 -12.87
C PHE A 70 -15.45 -9.95 -14.19
N GLU A 71 -14.19 -10.08 -14.62
CA GLU A 71 -13.83 -10.87 -15.80
C GLU A 71 -14.25 -12.35 -15.68
N ALA A 72 -14.29 -12.88 -14.45
CA ALA A 72 -14.66 -14.27 -14.18
C ALA A 72 -15.79 -14.41 -13.14
N ARG A 73 -16.64 -13.39 -12.99
CA ARG A 73 -17.65 -13.29 -11.91
C ARG A 73 -18.49 -14.56 -11.78
N GLY A 74 -18.56 -15.10 -10.57
CA GLY A 74 -19.30 -16.33 -10.24
C GLY A 74 -18.61 -17.63 -10.66
N GLY A 75 -17.47 -17.54 -11.34
CA GLY A 75 -16.64 -18.67 -11.73
C GLY A 75 -15.50 -18.95 -10.75
N SER A 76 -14.88 -20.12 -10.87
CA SER A 76 -13.79 -20.56 -9.99
C SER A 76 -12.49 -19.78 -10.16
N MET A 77 -12.38 -18.93 -11.19
CA MET A 77 -11.22 -18.07 -11.46
C MET A 77 -11.32 -16.69 -10.80
N GLU A 78 -12.51 -16.25 -10.39
CA GLU A 78 -12.69 -14.92 -9.79
C GLU A 78 -11.77 -14.68 -8.58
N PRO A 79 -11.64 -15.58 -7.59
CA PRO A 79 -10.77 -15.34 -6.44
C PRO A 79 -9.29 -15.19 -6.82
N MET A 80 -8.84 -15.93 -7.85
CA MET A 80 -7.48 -15.83 -8.38
C MET A 80 -7.22 -14.45 -8.99
N LEU A 81 -8.15 -13.92 -9.78
CA LEU A 81 -8.02 -12.60 -10.41
C LEU A 81 -8.00 -11.48 -9.36
N VAL A 82 -8.91 -11.55 -8.38
CA VAL A 82 -8.96 -10.59 -7.26
C VAL A 82 -7.64 -10.63 -6.49
N SER A 83 -7.17 -11.82 -6.10
CA SER A 83 -5.92 -11.96 -5.32
C SER A 83 -4.69 -11.51 -6.10
N GLY A 84 -4.64 -11.79 -7.41
CA GLY A 84 -3.57 -11.31 -8.29
C GLY A 84 -3.51 -9.78 -8.37
N CYS A 85 -4.67 -9.13 -8.55
CA CYS A 85 -4.76 -7.67 -8.50
C CYS A 85 -4.30 -7.10 -7.16
N LEU A 86 -4.75 -7.69 -6.05
CA LEU A 86 -4.39 -7.27 -4.70
C LEU A 86 -2.86 -7.34 -4.51
N ALA A 87 -2.23 -8.42 -4.93
CA ALA A 87 -0.79 -8.59 -4.86
C ALA A 87 -0.04 -7.55 -5.71
N GLU A 88 -0.47 -7.30 -6.95
CA GLU A 88 0.15 -6.33 -7.85
C GLU A 88 0.10 -4.91 -7.28
N LEU A 89 -1.09 -4.42 -6.92
CA LEU A 89 -1.26 -3.07 -6.41
C LEU A 89 -0.53 -2.87 -5.08
N THR A 90 -0.51 -3.90 -4.23
CA THR A 90 0.23 -3.90 -2.96
C THR A 90 1.74 -3.76 -3.19
N ARG A 91 2.31 -4.50 -4.16
CA ARG A 91 3.73 -4.35 -4.54
C ARG A 91 4.06 -2.96 -5.07
N LYS A 92 3.21 -2.40 -5.94
CA LYS A 92 3.39 -1.03 -6.46
C LYS A 92 3.39 -0.01 -5.33
N ARG A 93 2.44 -0.12 -4.39
CA ARG A 93 2.38 0.78 -3.24
C ARG A 93 3.61 0.67 -2.33
N THR A 94 4.11 -0.55 -2.12
CA THR A 94 5.37 -0.77 -1.39
C THR A 94 6.53 -0.03 -2.06
N ALA A 95 6.62 -0.05 -3.39
CA ALA A 95 7.67 0.68 -4.12
C ALA A 95 7.52 2.20 -3.96
N GLU A 96 6.31 2.74 -4.14
CA GLU A 96 6.01 4.16 -3.92
C GLU A 96 6.41 4.64 -2.51
N LEU A 97 6.16 3.82 -1.48
CA LEU A 97 6.55 4.15 -0.10
C LEU A 97 8.06 4.11 0.11
N LYS A 98 8.79 3.24 -0.60
CA LYS A 98 10.26 3.21 -0.56
C LYS A 98 10.85 4.46 -1.20
N GLU A 99 10.36 4.83 -2.38
CA GLU A 99 10.75 6.06 -3.09
C GLU A 99 10.44 7.33 -2.28
N LEU A 100 9.31 7.37 -1.57
CA LEU A 100 8.96 8.46 -0.66
C LEU A 100 10.02 8.63 0.45
N MET A 101 10.53 7.53 1.01
CA MET A 101 11.53 7.60 2.07
C MET A 101 12.90 8.02 1.52
N GLU A 102 13.30 7.51 0.35
CA GLU A 102 14.56 7.90 -0.31
C GLU A 102 14.59 9.39 -0.68
N SER A 103 13.45 9.96 -1.10
CA SER A 103 13.36 11.39 -1.39
C SER A 103 13.30 12.29 -0.15
N ALA A 104 12.96 11.74 1.02
CA ALA A 104 12.98 12.47 2.29
C ALA A 104 14.36 12.51 2.96
N GLU A 105 15.31 11.67 2.54
CA GLU A 105 16.68 11.62 3.06
C GLU A 105 17.65 12.59 2.33
N ASN A 106 17.23 13.23 1.24
CA ASN A 106 18.01 14.17 0.43
C ASN A 106 17.59 15.63 0.63
#